data_AF-A0A9R0P0Q8-F1
#
_entry.id   AF-A0A9R0P0Q8-F1
#
_cell.length_a   1.000
_cell.length_b   1.000
_cell.length_c   1.000
_cell.angle_alpha   90.00
_cell.angle_beta   90.00
_cell.angle_gamma   90.00
#
_symmetry.space_group_name_H-M   'P 1'
#
loop_
_entity.id
_entity.type
_entity.pdbx_description
1 polymer ?
#
loop_
_entity_poly.entity_id
_entity_poly.type
_entity_poly.pdbx_seq_one_letter_code
_entity_poly.pdbx_strand_id
1 'polypeptide(L)' 'MIGRAKGIIMARRDVSAEEAFDVLRRSSQNLNVKLAEVASALATRHTDVDLPAH' A
#
# COMPACT_ATOMS: atom_id res chain seq x y z
N MET A 1 -5.48 9.51 -0.99
CA MET A 1 -4.23 8.88 -0.48
C MET A 1 -3.92 7.49 -1.07
N ILE A 2 -4.64 7.01 -2.10
CA ILE A 2 -4.37 5.68 -2.70
C ILE A 2 -3.09 5.66 -3.55
N GLY A 3 -2.75 6.78 -4.21
CA GLY A 3 -1.57 6.88 -5.08
C GLY A 3 -0.24 6.58 -4.38
N ARG A 4 -0.06 7.04 -3.14
CA ARG A 4 1.16 6.76 -2.34
C ARG A 4 1.30 5.27 -2.03
N ALA A 5 0.21 4.64 -1.58
CA ALA A 5 0.18 3.21 -1.29
C ALA A 5 0.46 2.36 -2.54
N LYS A 6 -0.10 2.75 -3.69
CA LYS A 6 0.20 2.13 -4.99
C LYS A 6 1.69 2.24 -5.33
N GLY A 7 2.27 3.44 -5.22
CA GLY A 7 3.70 3.66 -5.49
C GLY A 7 4.61 2.78 -4.64
N ILE A 8 4.26 2.57 -3.36
CA ILE A 8 4.97 1.65 -2.47
C ILE A 8 4.89 0.21 -2.98
N ILE A 9 3.71 -0.28 -3.38
CA ILE A 9 3.57 -1.64 -3.90
C ILE A 9 4.32 -1.80 -5.22
N MET A 10 4.22 -0.81 -6.11
CA MET A 10 4.92 -0.79 -7.39
C MET A 10 6.43 -0.91 -7.18
N ALA A 11 7.02 -0.08 -6.32
CA ALA A 11 8.46 -0.11 -6.04
C ALA A 11 8.92 -1.41 -5.34
N ARG A 12 8.08 -1.99 -4.47
CA ARG A 12 8.44 -3.20 -3.70
C ARG A 12 8.29 -4.50 -4.46
N ARG A 13 7.36 -4.55 -5.42
CA ARG A 13 7.00 -5.78 -6.13
C ARG A 13 7.30 -5.74 -7.63
N ASP A 14 7.80 -4.61 -8.12
CA ASP A 14 8.04 -4.35 -9.54
C ASP A 14 6.79 -4.63 -10.40
N VAL A 15 5.66 -4.08 -9.97
CA VAL A 15 4.35 -4.29 -10.62
C VAL A 15 3.77 -2.99 -11.16
N SER A 16 2.85 -3.13 -12.11
CA SER A 16 2.12 -1.99 -12.65
C SER A 16 1.21 -1.32 -11.61
N ALA A 17 0.79 -0.09 -11.91
CA ALA A 17 -0.14 0.64 -11.07
C ALA A 17 -1.53 -0.03 -10.97
N GLU A 18 -1.92 -0.81 -11.97
CA GLU A 18 -3.18 -1.56 -11.98
C GLU A 18 -3.09 -2.78 -11.05
N GLU A 19 -2.02 -3.58 -11.19
CA GLU A 19 -1.76 -4.72 -10.31
C GLU A 19 -1.61 -4.30 -8.85
N ALA A 20 -0.91 -3.19 -8.60
CA ALA A 20 -0.81 -2.60 -7.27
C ALA A 20 -2.18 -2.23 -6.68
N PHE A 21 -3.08 -1.70 -7.51
CA PHE A 21 -4.43 -1.40 -7.09
C PHE A 21 -5.23 -2.67 -6.79
N ASP A 22 -5.09 -3.72 -7.59
CA ASP A 22 -5.73 -5.01 -7.35
C ASP A 22 -5.24 -5.68 -6.07
N VAL A 23 -3.97 -5.52 -5.71
CA VAL A 23 -3.45 -5.96 -4.40
C VAL A 23 -4.15 -5.23 -3.26
N LEU A 24 -4.32 -3.91 -3.36
CA LEU A 24 -5.07 -3.14 -2.36
C LEU A 24 -6.55 -3.56 -2.32
N ARG A 25 -7.17 -3.77 -3.49
CA ARG A 25 -8.58 -4.19 -3.63
C ARG A 25 -8.83 -5.56 -3.00
N ARG A 26 -7.96 -6.53 -3.24
CA ARG A 26 -8.03 -7.86 -2.62
C ARG A 26 -7.83 -7.79 -1.11
N SER A 27 -6.86 -7.01 -0.66
CA SER A 27 -6.60 -6.83 0.78
C SER A 27 -7.80 -6.19 1.50
N SER A 28 -8.43 -5.18 0.88
CA SER A 28 -9.64 -4.53 1.38
C SER A 28 -10.81 -5.50 1.51
N GLN A 29 -11.04 -6.34 0.49
CA GLN A 29 -12.09 -7.36 0.52
C GLN A 29 -11.82 -8.42 1.60
N ASN A 30 -10.58 -8.93 1.67
CA ASN A 30 -10.21 -9.97 2.63
C ASN A 30 -10.32 -9.48 4.09
N LEU A 31 -9.99 -8.21 4.32
CA LEU A 31 -10.08 -7.59 5.65
C LEU A 31 -11.47 -7.01 5.95
N ASN A 32 -12.37 -6.99 4.95
CA ASN A 32 -13.67 -6.33 5.01
C ASN A 32 -13.61 -4.88 5.54
N VAL A 33 -12.60 -4.14 5.09
CA VAL A 33 -12.41 -2.72 5.43
C VAL A 33 -12.34 -1.88 4.16
N LYS A 34 -12.56 -0.57 4.28
CA LYS A 34 -12.51 0.34 3.14
C LYS A 34 -11.11 0.36 2.52
N LEU A 35 -11.06 0.39 1.18
CA LEU A 35 -9.81 0.46 0.42
C LEU A 35 -8.89 1.60 0.86
N ALA A 36 -9.47 2.76 1.19
CA ALA A 36 -8.74 3.92 1.69
C ALA A 36 -8.01 3.64 3.01
N GLU A 37 -8.61 2.85 3.91
CA GLU A 37 -8.00 2.45 5.19
C GLU A 37 -6.81 1.52 4.96
N VAL A 38 -6.94 0.55 4.05
CA VAL A 38 -5.82 -0.33 3.67
C VAL A 38 -4.67 0.46 3.07
N ALA A 39 -4.98 1.39 2.17
CA ALA A 39 -3.97 2.26 1.57
C ALA A 39 -3.28 3.16 2.62
N SER A 40 -4.05 3.71 3.57
CA SER A 40 -3.53 4.51 4.67
C SER A 40 -2.60 3.70 5.58
N ALA A 41 -3.02 2.50 5.98
CA ALA A 41 -2.22 1.60 6.80
C ALA A 41 -0.92 1.19 6.11
N LEU A 42 -0.96 0.93 4.80
CA LEU A 42 0.24 0.59 4.02
C LEU A 42 1.19 1.79 3.90
N ALA A 43 0.67 2.98 3.65
CA ALA A 43 1.46 4.20 3.57
C ALA A 43 2.11 4.56 4.92
N THR A 44 1.40 4.33 6.03
CA THR A 44 1.88 4.58 7.39
C THR A 44 2.95 3.57 7.82
N ARG A 45 2.80 2.29 7.47
CA ARG A 45 3.82 1.27 7.76
C ARG A 45 5.13 1.51 7.00
N HIS A 46 5.07 2.11 5.81
CA HIS A 46 6.29 2.45 5.09
C HIS A 46 7.07 3.57 5.76
N THR A 47 6.41 4.58 6.33
CA THR A 47 7.10 5.68 7.03
C THR A 47 7.85 5.22 8.28
N ASP A 48 7.50 4.06 8.83
CA ASP A 48 8.18 3.48 10.00
C ASP A 48 9.47 2.72 9.62
N VAL A 49 9.52 2.13 8.42
CA VAL A 49 10.67 1.32 7.95
C VAL A 49 11.75 2.16 7.25
N ASP A 50 11.45 3.43 6.94
CA ASP A 50 12.38 4.39 6.33
C ASP A 50 12.90 5.42 7.36
N LEU A 51 13.03 5.02 8.63
CA LEU A 51 13.84 5.74 9.59
C LEU A 51 15.26 5.15 9.51
N PRO A 52 16.29 5.92 9.13
CA PRO A 52 17.65 5.50 9.36
C PRO A 52 17.82 5.34 10.88
N ALA A 53 17.95 4.09 11.34
CA ALA A 53 18.57 3.85 12.62
C ALA A 53 19.98 4.47 12.55
N HIS A 54 20.24 5.40 13.48
CA HIS A 54 21.47 6.18 13.59
C HIS A 54 22.75 5.36 13.42
#